data_AF-A0A4R0YSN7-F1
#
_entry.id   AF-A0A4R0YSN7-F1
#
_cell.length_a   1.000
_cell.length_b   1.000
_cell.length_c   1.000
_cell.angle_alpha   90.00
_cell.angle_beta   90.00
_cell.angle_gamma   90.00
#
_symmetry.space_group_name_H-M   'P 1'
#
loop_
_entity.id
_entity.type
_entity.pdbx_description
1 polymer ?
#
loop_
_entity_poly.entity_id
_entity_poly.type
_entity_poly.pdbx_seq_one_letter_code
_entity_poly.pdbx_strand_id
1 'polypeptide(L)'
;MSQGKVVQIIGAVIDVEFPRDQVPQVYDALKIDGTDITLEVQQVLGDGIVRTIALGSTDGLKRGLEARNTGESIKVPVGKATLGRIMDVLGNPIDEAGPIGEQDRWVIHREAPSYDDQAAAADLLETGIKVIDLMCPFAKGGKVGLFGGAGVGKTVNMMELINNIAKAHSGLSVFAGVGERTREGNDFYHEMKDSNVLDKVAMVYGQMNEPPGNRLRVALTGLTMAEYFRDEKDETGKGKDVLLFVDNIYRYTLAGTEVSALLGRMPSAVGYQPTLAEEMGVLQERITSTKTGSITSIQAVYVPADDLTDPSPATTFAHLDATVVLSRNIASLGIYPAVDPLDSTSRQLDPNVIGAEHYDVARRVQGTLQRYKELKDIIAILGMDELSEDDKLAVSRARKIERFFSQPFHVAEVFTGSPGKYVALKETIRGFKMIVDGDVDHLPEQAFYMVGGIDEAIKKAEEMGAKKAA
;
A
#
# COMPACT_ATOMS: atom_id res chain seq x y z
N MET A 1 38.31 -7.84 -8.12
CA MET A 1 37.26 -7.16 -8.90
C MET A 1 37.44 -7.58 -10.34
N SER A 2 36.43 -8.23 -10.91
CA SER A 2 36.46 -8.61 -12.32
C SER A 2 36.03 -7.45 -13.19
N GLN A 3 36.66 -7.32 -14.36
CA GLN A 3 36.34 -6.30 -15.34
C GLN A 3 35.80 -6.99 -16.59
N GLY A 4 34.69 -6.47 -17.10
CA GLY A 4 34.07 -6.91 -18.34
C GLY A 4 33.98 -5.77 -19.34
N LYS A 5 33.59 -6.10 -20.58
CA LYS A 5 33.39 -5.12 -21.65
C LYS A 5 31.98 -5.20 -22.19
N VAL A 6 31.37 -4.05 -22.42
CA VAL A 6 30.03 -3.97 -23.02
C VAL A 6 30.10 -4.44 -24.48
N VAL A 7 29.38 -5.52 -24.80
CA VAL A 7 29.36 -6.09 -26.16
C VAL A 7 28.11 -5.70 -26.94
N GLN A 8 26.98 -5.55 -26.26
CA GLN A 8 25.69 -5.27 -26.89
C GLN A 8 24.80 -4.41 -25.99
N ILE A 9 24.03 -3.52 -26.59
CA ILE A 9 23.09 -2.62 -25.92
C ILE A 9 21.78 -2.69 -26.70
N ILE A 10 20.69 -3.15 -26.06
CA ILE A 10 19.34 -3.19 -26.62
C ILE A 10 18.39 -2.52 -25.61
N GLY A 11 18.09 -1.25 -25.85
CA GLY A 11 17.31 -0.46 -24.88
C GLY A 11 17.95 -0.52 -23.49
N ALA A 12 17.18 -0.91 -22.48
CA ALA A 12 17.66 -1.05 -21.10
C ALA A 12 18.44 -2.35 -20.82
N VAL A 13 18.56 -3.27 -21.79
CA VAL A 13 19.30 -4.52 -21.63
C VAL A 13 20.70 -4.38 -22.22
N ILE A 14 21.71 -4.69 -21.42
CA ILE A 14 23.12 -4.57 -21.78
C ILE A 14 23.80 -5.92 -21.55
N ASP A 15 24.42 -6.46 -22.58
CA ASP A 15 25.23 -7.67 -22.47
C ASP A 15 26.70 -7.26 -22.26
N VAL A 16 27.34 -7.84 -21.24
CA VAL A 16 28.71 -7.56 -20.82
C VAL A 16 29.51 -8.86 -20.84
N GLU A 17 30.65 -8.85 -21.50
CA GLU A 17 31.57 -9.99 -21.57
C GLU A 17 32.65 -9.88 -20.50
N PHE A 18 32.74 -10.90 -19.64
CA PHE A 18 33.79 -11.06 -18.64
C PHE A 18 34.74 -12.20 -19.01
N PRO A 19 35.97 -12.20 -18.47
CA PRO A 19 36.81 -13.39 -18.49
C PRO A 19 36.07 -14.61 -17.89
N ARG A 20 36.22 -15.78 -18.53
CA ARG A 20 35.46 -17.00 -18.21
C ARG A 20 35.65 -17.49 -16.76
N ASP A 21 36.77 -17.14 -16.14
CA ASP A 21 37.12 -17.45 -14.75
C ASP A 21 36.52 -16.47 -13.74
N GLN A 22 35.90 -15.38 -14.19
CA GLN A 22 35.45 -14.27 -13.33
C GLN A 22 34.06 -13.74 -13.68
N VAL A 23 33.19 -14.65 -14.13
CA VAL A 23 31.80 -14.34 -14.47
C VAL A 23 31.03 -13.93 -13.20
N PRO A 24 30.39 -12.75 -13.17
CA PRO A 24 29.54 -12.32 -12.06
C PRO A 24 28.36 -13.27 -11.79
N GLN A 25 27.85 -13.24 -10.56
CA GLN A 25 26.65 -14.00 -10.20
C GLN A 25 25.38 -13.25 -10.63
N VAL A 26 24.26 -13.97 -10.70
CA VAL A 26 22.95 -13.35 -10.89
C VAL A 26 22.66 -12.43 -9.70
N TYR A 27 22.12 -11.25 -9.99
CA TYR A 27 21.89 -10.13 -9.06
C TYR A 27 23.13 -9.33 -8.61
N ASP A 28 24.33 -9.66 -9.08
CA ASP A 28 25.50 -8.79 -8.88
C ASP A 28 25.28 -7.43 -9.55
N ALA A 29 25.73 -6.36 -8.89
CA ALA A 29 25.76 -5.03 -9.46
C ALA A 29 27.05 -4.80 -10.27
N LEU A 30 26.94 -4.21 -11.45
CA LEU A 30 28.08 -3.79 -12.26
C LEU A 30 28.07 -2.27 -12.40
N LYS A 31 29.22 -1.62 -12.29
CA LYS A 31 29.38 -0.19 -12.58
C LYS A 31 30.10 0.02 -13.89
N ILE A 32 29.54 0.83 -14.78
CA ILE A 32 30.20 1.20 -16.04
C ILE A 32 31.19 2.32 -15.77
N ASP A 33 32.44 2.14 -16.19
CA ASP A 33 33.49 3.13 -15.99
C ASP A 33 33.22 4.43 -16.74
N GLY A 34 33.38 5.55 -16.01
CA GLY A 34 33.16 6.89 -16.54
C GLY A 34 31.69 7.30 -16.66
N THR A 35 30.76 6.52 -16.11
CA THR A 35 29.34 6.87 -16.03
C THR A 35 28.77 6.53 -14.65
N ASP A 36 27.63 7.13 -14.29
CA ASP A 36 26.92 6.80 -13.04
C ASP A 36 25.96 5.61 -13.18
N ILE A 37 25.99 4.94 -14.34
CA ILE A 37 25.06 3.85 -14.65
C ILE A 37 25.47 2.58 -13.92
N THR A 38 24.51 2.04 -13.18
CA THR A 38 24.62 0.73 -12.53
C THR A 38 23.81 -0.29 -13.34
N LEU A 39 24.40 -1.46 -13.58
CA LEU A 39 23.74 -2.60 -14.22
C LEU A 39 23.49 -3.68 -13.19
N GLU A 40 22.38 -4.41 -13.29
CA GLU A 40 22.11 -5.59 -12.48
C GLU A 40 22.12 -6.85 -13.36
N VAL A 41 22.93 -7.84 -13.01
CA VAL A 41 23.03 -9.10 -13.74
C VAL A 41 21.73 -9.92 -13.60
N GLN A 42 21.12 -10.30 -14.71
CA GLN A 42 19.89 -11.11 -14.72
C GLN A 42 20.12 -12.55 -15.15
N GLN A 43 21.01 -12.76 -16.13
CA GLN A 43 21.21 -14.06 -16.75
C GLN A 43 22.67 -14.24 -17.17
N VAL A 44 23.15 -15.47 -17.14
CA VAL A 44 24.44 -15.86 -17.72
C VAL A 44 24.14 -16.57 -19.04
N LEU A 45 24.56 -15.98 -20.17
CA LEU A 45 24.27 -16.51 -21.50
C LEU A 45 25.25 -17.61 -21.94
N GLY A 46 26.45 -17.60 -21.37
CA GLY A 46 27.56 -18.48 -21.76
C GLY A 46 28.75 -17.70 -22.31
N ASP A 47 29.89 -18.37 -22.46
CA ASP A 47 31.14 -17.77 -22.98
C ASP A 47 31.65 -16.52 -22.23
N GLY A 48 31.27 -16.37 -20.95
CA GLY A 48 31.62 -15.20 -20.14
C GLY A 48 30.69 -14.00 -20.34
N ILE A 49 29.66 -14.13 -21.18
CA ILE A 49 28.67 -13.07 -21.41
C ILE A 49 27.57 -13.17 -20.37
N VAL A 50 27.34 -12.05 -19.67
CA VAL A 50 26.20 -11.85 -18.77
C VAL A 50 25.26 -10.83 -19.37
N ARG A 51 23.95 -11.09 -19.23
CA ARG A 51 22.89 -10.18 -19.59
C ARG A 51 22.44 -9.40 -18.38
N THR A 52 22.43 -8.08 -18.52
CA THR A 52 22.15 -7.16 -17.43
C THR A 52 21.01 -6.20 -17.78
N ILE A 53 20.40 -5.63 -16.75
CA ILE A 53 19.46 -4.52 -16.88
C ILE A 53 20.12 -3.25 -16.35
N ALA A 54 20.04 -2.18 -17.12
CA ALA A 54 20.48 -0.87 -16.69
C ALA A 54 19.50 -0.22 -15.72
N LEU A 55 20.05 0.31 -14.62
CA LEU A 55 19.34 1.12 -13.64
C LEU A 55 19.68 2.60 -13.86
N GLY A 56 19.15 3.14 -14.95
CA GLY A 56 19.44 4.49 -15.46
C GLY A 56 19.27 4.57 -16.97
N SER A 57 19.34 5.79 -17.53
CA SER A 57 19.28 5.95 -18.98
C SER A 57 20.51 5.33 -19.64
N THR A 58 20.30 4.52 -20.68
CA THR A 58 21.37 3.93 -21.49
C THR A 58 21.81 4.83 -22.64
N ASP A 59 21.24 6.03 -22.75
CA ASP A 59 21.54 6.97 -23.83
C ASP A 59 23.01 7.40 -23.79
N GLY A 60 23.67 7.34 -24.93
CA GLY A 60 25.09 7.70 -25.06
C GLY A 60 26.07 6.59 -24.65
N LEU A 61 25.60 5.44 -24.16
CA LEU A 61 26.46 4.28 -23.92
C LEU A 61 27.00 3.71 -25.24
N LYS A 62 28.24 3.25 -25.20
CA LYS A 62 28.96 2.69 -26.35
C LYS A 62 29.47 1.30 -26.03
N ARG A 63 29.56 0.47 -27.08
CA ARG A 63 30.23 -0.82 -26.99
C ARG A 63 31.72 -0.64 -26.70
N GLY A 64 32.29 -1.58 -25.96
CA GLY A 64 33.70 -1.56 -25.54
C GLY A 64 33.98 -0.79 -24.25
N LEU A 65 32.97 -0.14 -23.65
CA LEU A 65 33.11 0.44 -22.31
C LEU A 65 33.39 -0.66 -21.28
N GLU A 66 34.23 -0.33 -20.30
CA GLU A 66 34.58 -1.25 -19.22
C GLU A 66 33.49 -1.23 -18.14
N ALA A 67 33.13 -2.40 -17.64
CA ALA A 67 32.19 -2.59 -16.55
C ALA A 67 32.86 -3.36 -15.42
N ARG A 68 32.82 -2.81 -14.21
CA ARG A 68 33.42 -3.41 -13.01
C ARG A 68 32.35 -4.13 -12.20
N ASN A 69 32.61 -5.39 -11.84
CA ASN A 69 31.75 -6.10 -10.90
C ASN A 69 32.02 -5.61 -9.47
N THR A 70 30.97 -5.22 -8.74
CA THR A 70 31.06 -4.88 -7.31
C THR A 70 31.25 -6.13 -6.44
N GLY A 71 30.90 -7.32 -6.95
CA GLY A 71 30.98 -8.62 -6.27
C GLY A 71 29.82 -8.90 -5.32
N GLU A 72 28.84 -8.01 -5.26
CA GLU A 72 27.65 -8.11 -4.42
C GLU A 72 26.47 -7.46 -5.14
N SER A 73 25.27 -7.75 -4.66
CA SER A 73 24.07 -7.09 -5.15
C SER A 73 24.00 -5.61 -4.76
N ILE A 74 23.03 -4.90 -5.32
CA ILE A 74 22.80 -3.47 -5.07
C ILE A 74 22.56 -3.24 -3.58
N LYS A 75 23.35 -2.32 -3.01
CA LYS A 75 23.29 -1.95 -1.59
C LYS A 75 22.73 -0.55 -1.39
N VAL A 76 21.70 -0.46 -0.57
CA VAL A 76 20.95 0.77 -0.28
C VAL A 76 21.18 1.19 1.18
N PRO A 77 21.18 2.50 1.48
CA PRO A 77 21.31 2.99 2.84
C PRO A 77 20.10 2.57 3.68
N VAL A 78 20.36 2.24 4.93
CA VAL A 78 19.34 1.82 5.90
C VAL A 78 19.54 2.51 7.25
N GLY A 79 18.51 2.43 8.09
CA GLY A 79 18.53 2.96 9.46
C GLY A 79 17.93 4.35 9.63
N LYS A 80 17.96 4.86 10.86
CA LYS A 80 17.22 6.08 11.24
C LYS A 80 17.61 7.34 10.44
N ALA A 81 18.81 7.37 9.88
CA ALA A 81 19.28 8.47 9.02
C ALA A 81 18.50 8.59 7.71
N THR A 82 17.79 7.54 7.28
CA THR A 82 16.97 7.57 6.06
C THR A 82 15.59 8.17 6.27
N LEU A 83 15.18 8.41 7.53
CA LEU A 83 13.89 9.01 7.85
C LEU A 83 13.86 10.47 7.41
N GLY A 84 12.76 10.88 6.79
CA GLY A 84 12.57 12.21 6.21
C GLY A 84 13.31 12.46 4.90
N ARG A 85 14.02 11.46 4.38
CA ARG A 85 14.80 11.55 3.14
C ARG A 85 14.06 10.94 1.96
N ILE A 86 14.37 11.46 0.76
CA ILE A 86 13.89 10.90 -0.50
C ILE A 86 15.06 10.25 -1.23
N MET A 87 14.91 8.97 -1.59
CA MET A 87 15.95 8.19 -2.25
C MET A 87 15.48 7.62 -3.59
N ASP A 88 16.43 7.42 -4.50
CA ASP A 88 16.23 6.65 -5.73
C ASP A 88 16.34 5.13 -5.49
N VAL A 89 16.18 4.33 -6.56
CA VAL A 89 16.29 2.87 -6.52
C VAL A 89 17.66 2.36 -6.03
N LEU A 90 18.74 3.10 -6.26
CA LEU A 90 20.10 2.77 -5.85
C LEU A 90 20.42 3.27 -4.42
N GLY A 91 19.49 4.00 -3.80
CA GLY A 91 19.66 4.57 -2.48
C GLY A 91 20.40 5.91 -2.46
N ASN A 92 20.52 6.60 -3.59
CA ASN A 92 21.08 7.95 -3.63
C ASN A 92 20.00 8.97 -3.22
N PRO A 93 20.35 10.01 -2.44
CA PRO A 93 19.39 11.05 -2.08
C PRO A 93 19.03 11.92 -3.29
N ILE A 94 17.74 12.19 -3.48
CA ILE A 94 17.19 13.03 -4.56
C ILE A 94 16.45 14.26 -4.03
N ASP A 95 16.56 14.55 -2.73
CA ASP A 95 15.88 15.64 -2.02
C ASP A 95 16.70 16.93 -1.87
N GLU A 96 17.90 16.99 -2.47
CA GLU A 96 18.84 18.11 -2.36
C GLU A 96 19.25 18.46 -0.91
N ALA A 97 18.99 17.60 0.07
CA ALA A 97 19.30 17.81 1.49
C ALA A 97 20.71 17.34 1.88
N GLY A 98 21.61 17.19 0.91
CA GLY A 98 22.97 16.68 1.11
C GLY A 98 23.04 15.16 1.31
N PRO A 99 24.18 14.62 1.79
CA PRO A 99 24.34 13.17 2.05
C PRO A 99 23.37 12.66 3.14
N ILE A 100 23.05 11.36 3.11
CA ILE A 100 22.11 10.73 4.07
C ILE A 100 22.73 10.60 5.47
N GLY A 101 24.02 10.28 5.56
CA GLY A 101 24.69 10.04 6.83
C GLY A 101 24.36 8.65 7.39
N GLU A 102 24.13 7.69 6.50
CA GLU A 102 23.87 6.30 6.83
C GLU A 102 25.07 5.65 7.54
N GLN A 103 24.79 4.72 8.45
CA GLN A 103 25.82 3.92 9.12
C GLN A 103 25.99 2.56 8.46
N ASP A 104 24.92 2.03 7.88
CA ASP A 104 24.86 0.71 7.26
C ASP A 104 24.20 0.77 5.89
N ARG A 105 24.57 -0.19 5.04
CA ARG A 105 23.94 -0.43 3.74
C ARG A 105 23.60 -1.91 3.57
N TRP A 106 22.37 -2.21 3.15
CA TRP A 106 21.87 -3.58 2.98
C TRP A 106 21.60 -3.91 1.52
N VAL A 107 21.77 -5.18 1.16
CA VAL A 107 21.46 -5.68 -0.19
C VAL A 107 19.95 -5.77 -0.40
N ILE A 108 19.49 -5.39 -1.60
CA ILE A 108 18.05 -5.38 -1.92
C ILE A 108 17.46 -6.77 -2.19
N HIS A 109 18.30 -7.71 -2.63
CA HIS A 109 17.95 -9.10 -2.88
C HIS A 109 18.26 -9.93 -1.63
N ARG A 110 17.22 -10.40 -0.97
CA ARG A 110 17.28 -11.20 0.27
C ARG A 110 16.24 -12.30 0.20
N GLU A 111 16.51 -13.40 0.89
CA GLU A 111 15.54 -14.48 1.05
C GLU A 111 14.42 -14.06 2.00
N ALA A 112 13.23 -14.63 1.81
CA ALA A 112 12.12 -14.45 2.73
C ALA A 112 12.44 -15.11 4.10
N PRO A 113 11.87 -14.61 5.20
CA PRO A 113 12.03 -15.23 6.51
C PRO A 113 11.66 -16.71 6.50
N SER A 114 12.44 -17.53 7.20
CA SER A 114 12.19 -18.97 7.31
C SER A 114 10.89 -19.26 8.05
N TYR A 115 10.32 -20.45 7.86
CA TYR A 115 9.10 -20.86 8.57
C TYR A 115 9.26 -20.76 10.11
N ASP A 116 10.44 -21.09 10.62
CA ASP A 116 10.73 -21.00 12.05
C ASP A 116 10.76 -19.56 12.57
N ASP A 117 11.02 -18.57 11.72
CA ASP A 117 11.08 -17.15 12.09
C ASP A 117 9.72 -16.47 12.01
N GLN A 118 8.75 -17.06 11.32
CA GLN A 118 7.41 -16.50 11.15
C GLN A 118 6.64 -16.51 12.48
N ALA A 119 5.97 -15.41 12.75
CA ALA A 119 5.06 -15.28 13.88
C ALA A 119 3.60 -15.38 13.39
N ALA A 120 2.78 -16.16 14.08
CA ALA A 120 1.33 -16.16 13.86
C ALA A 120 0.77 -14.82 14.36
N ALA A 121 0.49 -13.90 13.45
CA ALA A 121 -0.12 -12.63 13.78
C ALA A 121 -1.63 -12.83 13.99
N ALA A 122 -2.05 -12.85 15.25
CA ALA A 122 -3.47 -12.80 15.63
C ALA A 122 -3.89 -11.41 16.17
N ASP A 123 -2.92 -10.50 16.35
CA ASP A 123 -3.20 -9.17 16.89
C ASP A 123 -3.77 -8.25 15.80
N LEU A 124 -4.85 -7.56 16.14
CA LEU A 124 -5.46 -6.55 15.28
C LEU A 124 -4.67 -5.23 15.34
N LEU A 125 -4.57 -4.57 14.20
CA LEU A 125 -4.06 -3.21 14.10
C LEU A 125 -5.23 -2.23 14.03
N GLU A 126 -5.41 -1.44 15.09
CA GLU A 126 -6.45 -0.42 15.17
C GLU A 126 -6.06 0.81 14.34
N THR A 127 -6.83 1.07 13.28
CA THR A 127 -6.52 2.16 12.33
C THR A 127 -7.14 3.50 12.74
N GLY A 128 -8.16 3.46 13.60
CA GLY A 128 -8.96 4.62 13.98
C GLY A 128 -9.97 5.05 12.92
N ILE A 129 -10.14 4.26 11.84
CA ILE A 129 -11.04 4.53 10.73
C ILE A 129 -12.22 3.57 10.84
N LYS A 130 -13.42 4.11 11.07
CA LYS A 130 -14.63 3.32 11.39
C LYS A 130 -14.93 2.19 10.41
N VAL A 131 -14.90 2.47 9.11
CA VAL A 131 -15.23 1.47 8.08
C VAL A 131 -14.19 0.36 8.01
N ILE A 132 -12.90 0.70 8.18
CA ILE A 132 -11.81 -0.27 8.14
C ILE A 132 -11.87 -1.15 9.38
N ASP A 133 -11.89 -0.54 10.57
CA ASP A 133 -11.86 -1.26 11.84
C ASP A 133 -13.09 -2.16 12.03
N LEU A 134 -14.27 -1.76 11.54
CA LEU A 134 -15.47 -2.60 11.63
C LEU A 134 -15.50 -3.70 10.57
N MET A 135 -15.32 -3.36 9.29
CA MET A 135 -15.67 -4.23 8.16
C MET A 135 -14.49 -5.03 7.62
N CYS A 136 -13.30 -4.43 7.60
CA CYS A 136 -12.08 -5.04 7.07
C CYS A 136 -10.90 -4.82 8.04
N PRO A 137 -10.98 -5.35 9.27
CA PRO A 137 -9.96 -5.13 10.29
C PRO A 137 -8.59 -5.64 9.83
N PHE A 138 -7.54 -4.87 10.12
CA PHE A 138 -6.17 -5.21 9.72
C PHE A 138 -5.50 -6.12 10.74
N ALA A 139 -4.74 -7.10 10.25
CA ALA A 139 -3.81 -7.85 11.08
C ALA A 139 -2.49 -7.10 11.21
N LYS A 140 -1.89 -7.16 12.39
CA LYS A 140 -0.54 -6.66 12.61
C LYS A 140 0.48 -7.49 11.81
N GLY A 141 1.18 -6.82 10.89
CA GLY A 141 2.06 -7.44 9.92
C GLY A 141 1.36 -8.21 8.82
N GLY A 142 0.06 -7.96 8.64
CA GLY A 142 -0.69 -8.42 7.49
C GLY A 142 -0.44 -7.57 6.25
N LYS A 143 -0.89 -8.09 5.11
CA LYS A 143 -0.83 -7.43 3.81
C LYS A 143 -2.22 -6.91 3.43
N VAL A 144 -2.32 -5.61 3.20
CA VAL A 144 -3.56 -4.93 2.86
C VAL A 144 -3.49 -4.41 1.43
N GLY A 145 -4.48 -4.73 0.61
CA GLY A 145 -4.65 -4.15 -0.72
C GLY A 145 -5.66 -3.00 -0.72
N LEU A 146 -5.24 -1.81 -1.12
CA LEU A 146 -6.10 -0.66 -1.41
C LEU A 146 -6.45 -0.64 -2.89
N PHE A 147 -7.67 -1.01 -3.22
CA PHE A 147 -8.20 -1.02 -4.58
C PHE A 147 -8.97 0.25 -4.84
N GLY A 148 -8.90 0.78 -6.05
CA GLY A 148 -9.73 1.92 -6.44
C GLY A 148 -9.24 2.63 -7.68
N GLY A 149 -10.18 3.27 -8.39
CA GLY A 149 -9.88 4.10 -9.55
C GLY A 149 -9.17 5.41 -9.19
N ALA A 150 -8.86 6.22 -10.21
CA ALA A 150 -8.35 7.57 -9.97
C ALA A 150 -9.41 8.45 -9.27
N GLY A 151 -8.99 9.29 -8.33
CA GLY A 151 -9.84 10.30 -7.69
C GLY A 151 -10.74 9.82 -6.53
N VAL A 152 -10.66 8.56 -6.11
CA VAL A 152 -11.47 8.02 -4.99
C VAL A 152 -10.85 8.22 -3.60
N GLY A 153 -9.72 8.94 -3.51
CA GLY A 153 -9.06 9.26 -2.25
C GLY A 153 -8.06 8.22 -1.73
N LYS A 154 -7.40 7.44 -2.60
CA LYS A 154 -6.36 6.45 -2.22
C LYS A 154 -5.23 7.06 -1.39
N THR A 155 -4.60 8.11 -1.92
CA THR A 155 -3.50 8.83 -1.25
C THR A 155 -3.95 9.40 0.09
N VAL A 156 -5.15 9.99 0.15
CA VAL A 156 -5.72 10.56 1.38
C VAL A 156 -5.94 9.48 2.46
N ASN A 157 -6.43 8.29 2.08
CA ASN A 157 -6.55 7.16 3.01
C ASN A 157 -5.16 6.67 3.49
N MET A 158 -4.17 6.57 2.60
CA MET A 158 -2.81 6.18 2.99
C MET A 158 -2.20 7.19 3.97
N MET A 159 -2.34 8.49 3.71
CA MET A 159 -1.83 9.53 4.59
C MET A 159 -2.51 9.53 5.96
N GLU A 160 -3.83 9.33 6.01
CA GLU A 160 -4.54 9.23 7.29
C GLU A 160 -4.10 7.98 8.07
N LEU A 161 -3.90 6.84 7.41
CA LEU A 161 -3.35 5.64 8.04
C LEU A 161 -1.95 5.89 8.61
N ILE A 162 -1.08 6.57 7.85
CA ILE A 162 0.27 6.96 8.32
C ILE A 162 0.14 7.84 9.56
N ASN A 163 -0.69 8.88 9.52
CA ASN A 163 -0.86 9.82 10.63
C ASN A 163 -1.44 9.14 11.88
N ASN A 164 -2.49 8.33 11.72
CA ASN A 164 -3.16 7.67 12.84
C ASN A 164 -2.26 6.63 13.49
N ILE A 165 -1.60 5.80 12.69
CA ILE A 165 -0.72 4.76 13.22
C ILE A 165 0.56 5.39 13.79
N ALA A 166 1.15 6.42 13.18
CA ALA A 166 2.34 7.08 13.73
C ALA A 166 2.09 7.88 15.02
N LYS A 167 0.84 8.26 15.30
CA LYS A 167 0.42 8.92 16.55
C LYS A 167 0.01 7.91 17.63
N ALA A 168 -0.77 6.88 17.26
CA ALA A 168 -1.26 5.87 18.19
C ALA A 168 -0.22 4.78 18.50
N HIS A 169 0.63 4.47 17.53
CA HIS A 169 1.71 3.49 17.63
C HIS A 169 3.06 4.17 17.37
N SER A 170 4.10 3.81 18.12
CA SER A 170 5.46 4.33 17.91
C SER A 170 6.17 3.66 16.71
N GLY A 171 5.42 3.43 15.63
CA GLY A 171 5.89 2.76 14.41
C GLY A 171 6.59 3.72 13.44
N LEU A 172 7.52 3.17 12.66
CA LEU A 172 8.14 3.86 11.52
C LEU A 172 7.43 3.46 10.24
N SER A 173 7.45 4.34 9.25
CA SER A 173 6.84 4.09 7.94
C SER A 173 7.88 4.16 6.84
N VAL A 174 7.73 3.31 5.83
CA VAL A 174 8.50 3.37 4.59
C VAL A 174 7.52 3.49 3.43
N PHE A 175 7.73 4.48 2.57
CA PHE A 175 6.94 4.70 1.36
C PHE A 175 7.76 4.34 0.12
N ALA A 176 7.27 3.37 -0.67
CA ALA A 176 7.85 2.95 -1.93
C ALA A 176 6.94 3.40 -3.08
N GLY A 177 7.33 4.49 -3.73
CA GLY A 177 6.68 5.04 -4.93
C GLY A 177 7.12 4.30 -6.19
N VAL A 178 6.45 3.20 -6.50
CA VAL A 178 6.68 2.35 -7.67
C VAL A 178 5.92 2.86 -8.89
N GLY A 179 6.62 3.48 -9.83
CA GLY A 179 6.04 3.94 -11.10
C GLY A 179 4.95 4.99 -10.91
N GLU A 180 5.11 5.84 -9.90
CA GLU A 180 4.19 6.93 -9.60
C GLU A 180 4.50 8.21 -10.37
N ARG A 181 3.50 9.10 -10.47
CA ARG A 181 3.70 10.40 -11.10
C ARG A 181 4.56 11.29 -10.20
N THR A 182 5.56 11.95 -10.78
CA THR A 182 6.43 12.90 -10.07
C THR A 182 5.64 13.97 -9.31
N ARG A 183 4.55 14.47 -9.90
CA ARG A 183 3.65 15.42 -9.24
C ARG A 183 3.03 14.85 -7.96
N GLU A 184 2.54 13.62 -8.00
CA GLU A 184 1.88 12.97 -6.86
C GLU A 184 2.89 12.69 -5.73
N GLY A 185 4.12 12.30 -6.07
CA GLY A 185 5.20 12.16 -5.09
C GLY A 185 5.62 13.49 -4.46
N ASN A 186 5.65 14.57 -5.24
CA ASN A 186 5.93 15.91 -4.72
C ASN A 186 4.82 16.40 -3.77
N ASP A 187 3.56 16.24 -4.16
CA ASP A 187 2.41 16.63 -3.35
C ASP A 187 2.42 15.84 -2.02
N PHE A 188 2.65 14.52 -2.08
CA PHE A 188 2.78 13.67 -0.90
C PHE A 188 3.92 14.11 0.04
N TYR A 189 5.08 14.49 -0.49
CA TYR A 189 6.20 14.99 0.32
C TYR A 189 5.83 16.28 1.07
N HIS A 190 5.19 17.23 0.39
CA HIS A 190 4.75 18.47 1.00
C HIS A 190 3.65 18.26 2.04
N GLU A 191 2.67 17.39 1.75
CA GLU A 191 1.62 17.04 2.69
C GLU A 191 2.17 16.36 3.96
N MET A 192 3.19 15.50 3.83
CA MET A 192 3.88 14.89 4.98
C MET A 192 4.68 15.91 5.80
N LYS A 193 5.28 16.88 5.13
CA LYS A 193 5.99 17.99 5.77
C LYS A 193 5.03 18.89 6.55
N ASP A 194 3.92 19.26 5.95
CA ASP A 194 2.89 20.12 6.58
C ASP A 194 2.19 19.40 7.74
N SER A 195 2.05 18.07 7.65
CA SER A 195 1.48 17.23 8.69
C SER A 195 2.45 16.90 9.84
N ASN A 196 3.71 17.35 9.79
CA ASN A 196 4.77 17.03 10.76
C ASN A 196 4.98 15.52 10.98
N VAL A 197 4.89 14.71 9.92
CA VAL A 197 5.14 13.24 9.99
C VAL A 197 6.40 12.83 9.22
N LEU A 198 7.04 13.80 8.55
CA LEU A 198 8.22 13.57 7.70
C LEU A 198 9.37 12.88 8.46
N ASP A 199 9.57 13.17 9.74
CA ASP A 199 10.61 12.57 10.61
C ASP A 199 10.41 11.07 10.90
N LYS A 200 9.25 10.51 10.54
CA LYS A 200 8.89 9.11 10.76
C LYS A 200 8.77 8.29 9.48
N VAL A 201 8.94 8.91 8.32
CA VAL A 201 8.75 8.27 7.00
C VAL A 201 10.06 8.28 6.21
N ALA A 202 10.55 7.12 5.80
CA ALA A 202 11.57 7.03 4.76
C ALA A 202 10.90 6.87 3.39
N MET A 203 11.31 7.65 2.39
CA MET A 203 10.69 7.60 1.05
C MET A 203 11.68 7.12 -0.01
N VAL A 204 11.23 6.18 -0.84
CA VAL A 204 11.95 5.68 -2.00
C VAL A 204 11.07 5.87 -3.22
N TYR A 205 11.58 6.51 -4.26
CA TYR A 205 10.86 6.74 -5.51
C TYR A 205 11.57 6.09 -6.69
N GLY A 206 10.77 5.50 -7.56
CA GLY A 206 11.14 5.02 -8.88
C GLY A 206 10.03 5.45 -9.83
N GLN A 207 10.14 6.66 -10.38
CA GLN A 207 9.03 7.36 -11.01
C GLN A 207 8.69 6.82 -12.41
N MET A 208 7.55 7.23 -12.97
CA MET A 208 7.12 6.79 -14.32
C MET A 208 8.10 7.15 -15.45
N ASN A 209 8.87 8.22 -15.30
CA ASN A 209 9.89 8.64 -16.27
C ASN A 209 11.17 7.81 -16.20
N GLU A 210 11.32 6.95 -15.19
CA GLU A 210 12.49 6.10 -15.04
C GLU A 210 12.38 4.80 -15.86
N PRO A 211 13.52 4.23 -16.26
CA PRO A 211 13.57 2.95 -16.96
C PRO A 211 12.83 1.83 -16.20
N PRO A 212 12.34 0.80 -16.90
CA PRO A 212 11.62 -0.29 -16.26
C PRO A 212 12.47 -1.05 -15.24
N GLY A 213 13.80 -1.08 -15.39
CA GLY A 213 14.69 -1.65 -14.37
C GLY A 213 14.57 -0.98 -13.00
N ASN A 214 14.54 0.35 -12.96
CA ASN A 214 14.38 1.12 -11.73
C ASN A 214 13.03 0.83 -11.08
N ARG A 215 11.95 0.90 -11.87
CA ARG A 215 10.59 0.62 -11.41
C ARG A 215 10.43 -0.81 -10.88
N LEU A 216 11.14 -1.78 -11.45
CA LEU A 216 11.10 -3.17 -11.01
C LEU A 216 11.87 -3.38 -9.69
N ARG A 217 12.86 -2.55 -9.35
CA ARG A 217 13.69 -2.73 -8.14
C ARG A 217 13.33 -1.82 -6.97
N VAL A 218 12.68 -0.68 -7.22
CA VAL A 218 12.35 0.30 -6.17
C VAL A 218 11.50 -0.29 -5.03
N ALA A 219 10.59 -1.23 -5.34
CA ALA A 219 9.81 -1.93 -4.31
C ALA A 219 10.71 -2.73 -3.34
N LEU A 220 11.76 -3.37 -3.85
CA LEU A 220 12.73 -4.12 -3.04
C LEU A 220 13.60 -3.17 -2.21
N THR A 221 13.95 -1.99 -2.74
CA THR A 221 14.68 -0.96 -2.00
C THR A 221 13.88 -0.48 -0.79
N GLY A 222 12.60 -0.13 -0.97
CA GLY A 222 11.72 0.25 0.14
C GLY A 222 11.51 -0.88 1.14
N LEU A 223 11.32 -2.11 0.65
CA LEU A 223 11.21 -3.30 1.51
C LEU A 223 12.48 -3.53 2.35
N THR A 224 13.66 -3.34 1.78
CA THR A 224 14.94 -3.55 2.49
C THR A 224 15.10 -2.55 3.65
N MET A 225 14.65 -1.31 3.47
CA MET A 225 14.61 -0.33 4.56
C MET A 225 13.60 -0.71 5.63
N ALA A 226 12.43 -1.24 5.24
CA ALA A 226 11.42 -1.72 6.19
C ALA A 226 11.90 -2.96 6.97
N GLU A 227 12.58 -3.88 6.31
CA GLU A 227 13.21 -5.06 6.92
C GLU A 227 14.28 -4.66 7.93
N TYR A 228 15.08 -3.63 7.63
CA TYR A 228 16.03 -3.11 8.61
C TYR A 228 15.34 -2.68 9.89
N PHE A 229 14.25 -1.90 9.81
CA PHE A 229 13.53 -1.47 11.01
C PHE A 229 12.80 -2.62 11.75
N ARG A 230 12.39 -3.67 11.02
CA ARG A 230 11.81 -4.89 11.61
C ARG A 230 12.86 -5.72 12.36
N ASP A 231 14.06 -5.84 11.80
CA ASP A 231 15.10 -6.75 12.27
C ASP A 231 16.09 -6.06 13.23
N GLU A 232 16.22 -4.73 13.17
CA GLU A 232 17.00 -3.91 14.11
C GLU A 232 16.38 -4.04 15.51
N LYS A 233 17.15 -4.58 16.45
CA LYS A 233 16.72 -4.77 17.84
C LYS A 233 16.97 -3.49 18.62
N ASP A 234 15.92 -2.97 19.25
CA ASP A 234 16.06 -1.92 20.26
C ASP A 234 16.75 -2.49 21.52
N GLU A 235 17.07 -1.63 22.50
CA GLU A 235 17.75 -1.97 23.77
C GLU A 235 17.04 -3.09 24.58
N THR A 236 15.76 -3.34 24.28
CA THR A 236 14.92 -4.38 24.90
C THR A 236 14.93 -5.72 24.14
N GLY A 237 15.66 -5.81 23.01
CA GLY A 237 15.77 -7.00 22.17
C GLY A 237 14.60 -7.24 21.22
N LYS A 238 13.62 -6.33 21.15
CA LYS A 238 12.50 -6.35 20.20
C LYS A 238 12.78 -5.43 19.01
N GLY A 239 12.36 -5.88 17.83
CA GLY A 239 12.28 -5.06 16.63
C GLY A 239 11.00 -4.22 16.60
N LYS A 240 10.87 -3.38 15.58
CA LYS A 240 9.77 -2.42 15.47
C LYS A 240 8.63 -2.95 14.63
N ASP A 241 7.47 -2.34 14.85
CA ASP A 241 6.33 -2.47 13.96
C ASP A 241 6.44 -1.38 12.89
N VAL A 242 6.57 -1.83 11.65
CA VAL A 242 6.86 -0.99 10.49
C VAL A 242 5.66 -1.01 9.57
N LEU A 243 5.30 0.15 9.04
CA LEU A 243 4.35 0.24 7.94
C LEU A 243 5.09 0.37 6.62
N LEU A 244 4.77 -0.48 5.66
CA LEU A 244 5.29 -0.39 4.31
C LEU A 244 4.17 0.02 3.36
N PHE A 245 4.30 1.18 2.72
CA PHE A 245 3.38 1.65 1.70
C PHE A 245 3.99 1.37 0.33
N VAL A 246 3.27 0.63 -0.51
CA VAL A 246 3.68 0.35 -1.89
C VAL A 246 2.64 0.94 -2.83
N ASP A 247 2.96 2.08 -3.44
CA ASP A 247 2.11 2.72 -4.46
C ASP A 247 2.93 2.82 -5.75
N ASN A 248 2.70 2.04 -6.80
CA ASN A 248 1.64 1.04 -6.98
C ASN A 248 2.21 -0.36 -7.26
N ILE A 249 1.70 -1.40 -6.58
CA ILE A 249 2.20 -2.76 -6.80
C ILE A 249 1.93 -3.28 -8.22
N TYR A 250 0.87 -2.80 -8.89
CA TYR A 250 0.63 -3.14 -10.29
C TYR A 250 1.75 -2.62 -11.22
N ARG A 251 2.37 -1.48 -10.88
CA ARG A 251 3.48 -0.92 -11.67
C ARG A 251 4.76 -1.73 -11.54
N TYR A 252 4.96 -2.40 -10.41
CA TYR A 252 6.01 -3.41 -10.25
C TYR A 252 5.83 -4.53 -11.27
N THR A 253 4.63 -5.10 -11.36
CA THR A 253 4.30 -6.14 -12.34
C THR A 253 4.50 -5.65 -13.77
N LEU A 254 3.99 -4.46 -14.10
CA LEU A 254 4.11 -3.89 -15.45
C LEU A 254 5.57 -3.69 -15.87
N ALA A 255 6.41 -3.18 -14.95
CA ALA A 255 7.85 -3.06 -15.17
C ALA A 255 8.51 -4.44 -15.41
N GLY A 256 8.04 -5.47 -14.70
CA GLY A 256 8.46 -6.86 -14.90
C GLY A 256 8.13 -7.39 -16.29
N THR A 257 6.93 -7.11 -16.80
CA THR A 257 6.52 -7.43 -18.18
C THR A 257 7.44 -6.77 -19.21
N GLU A 258 7.72 -5.47 -19.05
CA GLU A 258 8.61 -4.71 -19.94
C GLU A 258 10.03 -5.29 -19.94
N VAL A 259 10.58 -5.54 -18.74
CA VAL A 259 11.91 -6.16 -18.57
C VAL A 259 11.96 -7.56 -19.19
N SER A 260 10.95 -8.39 -18.93
CA SER A 260 10.88 -9.76 -19.44
C SER A 260 10.87 -9.82 -20.96
N ALA A 261 10.14 -8.90 -21.61
CA ALA A 261 10.13 -8.77 -23.05
C ALA A 261 11.53 -8.38 -23.60
N LEU A 262 12.23 -7.44 -22.95
CA LEU A 262 13.58 -7.03 -23.34
C LEU A 262 14.62 -8.14 -23.14
N LEU A 263 14.43 -8.99 -22.12
CA LEU A 263 15.29 -10.17 -21.89
C LEU A 263 15.07 -11.29 -22.92
N GLY A 264 14.03 -11.18 -23.76
CA GLY A 264 13.69 -12.18 -24.77
C GLY A 264 12.94 -13.40 -24.23
N ARG A 265 12.29 -13.29 -23.06
CA ARG A 265 11.44 -14.35 -22.52
C ARG A 265 10.13 -14.41 -23.31
N MET A 266 9.60 -15.61 -23.55
CA MET A 266 8.28 -15.75 -24.17
C MET A 266 7.20 -15.21 -23.22
N PRO A 267 6.28 -14.35 -23.71
CA PRO A 267 5.20 -13.83 -22.89
C PRO A 267 4.20 -14.93 -22.51
N SER A 268 3.58 -14.79 -21.34
CA SER A 268 2.52 -15.64 -20.82
C SER A 268 1.13 -15.06 -21.14
N ALA A 269 0.11 -15.52 -20.42
CA ALA A 269 -1.27 -15.03 -20.53
C ALA A 269 -1.33 -13.50 -20.49
N VAL A 270 -2.13 -12.92 -21.40
CA VAL A 270 -2.37 -11.46 -21.51
C VAL A 270 -1.08 -10.63 -21.73
N GLY A 271 0.06 -11.28 -22.02
CA GLY A 271 1.33 -10.62 -22.29
C GLY A 271 2.25 -10.43 -21.08
N TYR A 272 1.86 -10.92 -19.88
CA TYR A 272 2.70 -10.84 -18.68
C TYR A 272 3.95 -11.71 -18.77
N GLN A 273 4.92 -11.45 -17.90
CA GLN A 273 6.12 -12.29 -17.79
C GLN A 273 5.76 -13.71 -17.31
N PRO A 274 6.48 -14.76 -17.79
CA PRO A 274 6.26 -16.13 -17.34
C PRO A 274 6.62 -16.34 -15.85
N THR A 275 7.45 -15.44 -15.30
CA THR A 275 7.93 -15.43 -13.91
C THR A 275 7.05 -14.61 -12.97
N LEU A 276 5.85 -14.20 -13.38
CA LEU A 276 5.01 -13.25 -12.63
C LEU A 276 4.76 -13.70 -11.19
N ALA A 277 4.33 -14.95 -11.01
CA ALA A 277 4.01 -15.49 -9.69
C ALA A 277 5.25 -15.62 -8.80
N GLU A 278 6.41 -15.96 -9.39
CA GLU A 278 7.67 -16.09 -8.67
C GLU A 278 8.19 -14.72 -8.21
N GLU A 279 8.25 -13.74 -9.11
CA GLU A 279 8.69 -12.37 -8.79
C GLU A 279 7.80 -11.72 -7.73
N MET A 280 6.47 -11.88 -7.87
CA MET A 280 5.52 -11.42 -6.87
C MET A 280 5.73 -12.14 -5.53
N GLY A 281 5.91 -13.47 -5.55
CA GLY A 281 6.15 -14.26 -4.33
C GLY A 281 7.41 -13.83 -3.58
N VAL A 282 8.53 -13.62 -4.29
CA VAL A 282 9.80 -13.17 -3.68
C VAL A 282 9.63 -11.82 -2.96
N LEU A 283 8.87 -10.89 -3.55
CA LEU A 283 8.59 -9.61 -2.91
C LEU A 283 7.61 -9.75 -1.74
N GLN A 284 6.49 -10.44 -1.94
CA GLN A 284 5.40 -10.51 -0.98
C GLN A 284 5.76 -11.35 0.25
N GLU A 285 6.50 -12.45 0.12
CA GLU A 285 6.80 -13.33 1.26
C GLU A 285 7.81 -12.74 2.25
N ARG A 286 8.59 -11.75 1.81
CA ARG A 286 9.46 -10.95 2.69
C ARG A 286 8.68 -9.96 3.56
N ILE A 287 7.51 -9.53 3.10
CA ILE A 287 6.58 -8.68 3.84
C ILE A 287 5.81 -9.58 4.81
N THR A 288 6.33 -9.76 6.02
CA THR A 288 5.68 -10.61 7.01
C THR A 288 6.09 -10.22 8.43
N SER A 289 5.32 -10.73 9.40
CA SER A 289 5.65 -10.71 10.82
C SER A 289 6.67 -11.78 11.16
N THR A 290 7.76 -11.37 11.80
CA THR A 290 8.75 -12.27 12.39
C THR A 290 8.63 -12.27 13.90
N LYS A 291 9.38 -13.15 14.57
CA LYS A 291 9.49 -13.16 16.04
C LYS A 291 10.08 -11.86 16.63
N THR A 292 10.80 -11.08 15.83
CA THR A 292 11.46 -9.85 16.27
C THR A 292 10.59 -8.62 16.09
N GLY A 293 9.85 -8.51 14.99
CA GLY A 293 9.03 -7.35 14.66
C GLY A 293 8.01 -7.65 13.57
N SER A 294 7.28 -6.63 13.11
CA SER A 294 6.25 -6.81 12.08
C SER A 294 6.35 -5.77 10.97
N ILE A 295 6.06 -6.19 9.73
CA ILE A 295 5.88 -5.27 8.60
C ILE A 295 4.44 -5.40 8.16
N THR A 296 3.63 -4.38 8.45
CA THR A 296 2.27 -4.29 7.93
C THR A 296 2.34 -3.53 6.61
N SER A 297 2.02 -4.17 5.50
CA SER A 297 2.06 -3.47 4.20
C SER A 297 0.69 -3.00 3.76
N ILE A 298 0.62 -1.76 3.30
CA ILE A 298 -0.53 -1.21 2.61
C ILE A 298 -0.14 -0.95 1.16
N GLN A 299 -0.74 -1.70 0.25
CA GLN A 299 -0.35 -1.73 -1.15
C GLN A 299 -1.50 -1.20 -2.00
N ALA A 300 -1.25 -0.12 -2.74
CA ALA A 300 -2.22 0.34 -3.72
C ALA A 300 -2.19 -0.61 -4.91
N VAL A 301 -3.35 -1.16 -5.29
CA VAL A 301 -3.50 -2.08 -6.41
C VAL A 301 -4.36 -1.42 -7.47
N TYR A 302 -3.77 -1.15 -8.63
CA TYR A 302 -4.52 -0.74 -9.80
C TYR A 302 -5.09 -1.97 -10.51
N VAL A 303 -6.41 -1.96 -10.75
CA VAL A 303 -7.10 -3.01 -11.51
C VAL A 303 -7.22 -2.53 -12.95
N PRO A 304 -6.54 -3.15 -13.93
CA PRO A 304 -6.63 -2.74 -15.32
C PRO A 304 -8.04 -2.99 -15.85
N ALA A 305 -8.65 -1.96 -16.44
CA ALA A 305 -9.98 -2.02 -17.03
C ALA A 305 -11.09 -2.54 -16.08
N ASP A 306 -10.90 -2.39 -14.77
CA ASP A 306 -11.79 -2.92 -13.73
C ASP A 306 -12.00 -4.45 -13.80
N ASP A 307 -11.06 -5.19 -14.42
CA ASP A 307 -11.08 -6.66 -14.52
C ASP A 307 -10.25 -7.32 -13.40
N LEU A 308 -10.95 -7.88 -12.41
CA LEU A 308 -10.35 -8.62 -11.30
C LEU A 308 -9.77 -9.99 -11.70
N THR A 309 -10.09 -10.48 -12.90
CA THR A 309 -9.60 -11.76 -13.42
C THR A 309 -8.27 -11.65 -14.16
N ASP A 310 -7.78 -10.42 -14.37
CA ASP A 310 -6.44 -10.19 -14.90
C ASP A 310 -5.37 -10.89 -14.02
N PRO A 311 -4.35 -11.54 -14.63
CA PRO A 311 -3.33 -12.27 -13.88
C PRO A 311 -2.60 -11.46 -12.81
N SER A 312 -2.42 -10.14 -13.00
CA SER A 312 -1.67 -9.31 -12.04
C SER A 312 -2.44 -9.10 -10.73
N PRO A 313 -3.69 -8.56 -10.73
CA PRO A 313 -4.53 -8.55 -9.54
C PRO A 313 -4.75 -9.95 -8.96
N ALA A 314 -5.06 -10.95 -9.78
CA ALA A 314 -5.35 -12.33 -9.32
C ALA A 314 -4.18 -12.93 -8.51
N THR A 315 -2.94 -12.74 -8.99
CA THR A 315 -1.73 -13.21 -8.28
C THR A 315 -1.52 -12.41 -6.99
N THR A 316 -1.75 -11.10 -7.04
CA THR A 316 -1.60 -10.22 -5.85
C THR A 316 -2.61 -10.60 -4.76
N PHE A 317 -3.86 -10.91 -5.12
CA PHE A 317 -4.92 -11.29 -4.18
C PHE A 317 -4.57 -12.50 -3.31
N ALA A 318 -3.82 -13.47 -3.86
CA ALA A 318 -3.42 -14.65 -3.11
C ALA A 318 -2.57 -14.31 -1.87
N HIS A 319 -1.80 -13.21 -1.95
CA HIS A 319 -0.93 -12.77 -0.86
C HIS A 319 -1.60 -11.81 0.12
N LEU A 320 -2.75 -11.20 -0.21
CA LEU A 320 -3.39 -10.19 0.64
C LEU A 320 -4.23 -10.83 1.77
N ASP A 321 -4.11 -10.28 2.98
CA ASP A 321 -4.92 -10.65 4.15
C ASP A 321 -6.23 -9.86 4.24
N ALA A 322 -6.19 -8.60 3.79
CA ALA A 322 -7.35 -7.73 3.72
C ALA A 322 -7.38 -6.97 2.39
N THR A 323 -8.59 -6.77 1.88
CA THR A 323 -8.87 -6.00 0.68
C THR A 323 -9.79 -4.84 1.04
N VAL A 324 -9.35 -3.62 0.74
CA VAL A 324 -10.12 -2.41 0.92
C VAL A 324 -10.43 -1.84 -0.46
N VAL A 325 -11.70 -1.91 -0.86
CA VAL A 325 -12.15 -1.46 -2.18
C VAL A 325 -12.72 -0.05 -2.07
N LEU A 326 -12.15 0.90 -2.80
CA LEU A 326 -12.62 2.28 -2.86
C LEU A 326 -13.49 2.49 -4.10
N SER A 327 -14.75 2.83 -3.88
CA SER A 327 -15.78 2.92 -4.92
C SER A 327 -16.06 4.36 -5.34
N ARG A 328 -16.08 4.60 -6.65
CA ARG A 328 -16.48 5.90 -7.23
C ARG A 328 -17.94 6.24 -6.91
N ASN A 329 -18.80 5.23 -6.81
CA ASN A 329 -20.22 5.41 -6.50
C ASN A 329 -20.44 5.93 -5.08
N ILE A 330 -19.57 5.56 -4.14
CA ILE A 330 -19.63 6.05 -2.76
C ILE A 330 -19.03 7.47 -2.68
N ALA A 331 -17.92 7.71 -3.38
CA ALA A 331 -17.31 9.03 -3.45
C ALA A 331 -18.25 10.10 -4.05
N SER A 332 -19.05 9.73 -5.08
CA SER A 332 -20.01 10.66 -5.70
C SER A 332 -21.17 11.05 -4.79
N LEU A 333 -21.46 10.24 -3.75
CA LEU A 333 -22.41 10.56 -2.69
C LEU A 333 -21.83 11.50 -1.62
N GLY A 334 -20.56 11.90 -1.76
CA GLY A 334 -19.84 12.72 -0.79
C GLY A 334 -19.38 11.96 0.46
N ILE A 335 -19.44 10.62 0.46
CA ILE A 335 -19.02 9.80 1.61
C ILE A 335 -17.52 9.56 1.51
N TYR A 336 -16.78 10.09 2.49
CA TYR A 336 -15.34 9.88 2.64
C TYR A 336 -15.02 9.31 4.03
N PRO A 337 -14.17 8.27 4.14
CA PRO A 337 -13.49 7.57 3.05
C PRO A 337 -14.44 6.75 2.16
N ALA A 338 -14.13 6.64 0.86
CA ALA A 338 -15.00 6.02 -0.14
C ALA A 338 -14.90 4.48 -0.17
N VAL A 339 -14.79 3.84 1.00
CA VAL A 339 -14.65 2.38 1.13
C VAL A 339 -16.00 1.70 0.91
N ASP A 340 -16.02 0.68 0.05
CA ASP A 340 -17.19 -0.18 -0.15
C ASP A 340 -17.25 -1.25 0.95
N PRO A 341 -18.25 -1.20 1.83
CA PRO A 341 -18.35 -2.14 2.96
C PRO A 341 -18.78 -3.56 2.54
N LEU A 342 -19.28 -3.75 1.33
CA LEU A 342 -19.72 -5.06 0.83
C LEU A 342 -18.61 -5.75 0.04
N ASP A 343 -17.86 -4.99 -0.75
CA ASP A 343 -16.77 -5.54 -1.59
C ASP A 343 -15.43 -5.63 -0.84
N SER A 344 -15.27 -4.90 0.27
CA SER A 344 -14.08 -5.00 1.14
C SER A 344 -14.15 -6.22 2.04
N THR A 345 -13.03 -6.93 2.19
CA THR A 345 -12.97 -8.19 2.96
C THR A 345 -11.71 -8.26 3.81
N SER A 346 -11.74 -9.05 4.88
CA SER A 346 -10.55 -9.36 5.69
C SER A 346 -10.63 -10.79 6.20
N ARG A 347 -9.49 -11.50 6.20
CA ARG A 347 -9.36 -12.81 6.85
C ARG A 347 -9.58 -12.73 8.36
N GLN A 348 -9.38 -11.55 8.97
CA GLN A 348 -9.52 -11.34 10.41
C GLN A 348 -10.98 -11.19 10.85
N LEU A 349 -11.93 -11.06 9.91
CA LEU A 349 -13.36 -10.99 10.22
C LEU A 349 -13.92 -12.38 10.57
N ASP A 350 -13.41 -12.96 11.65
CA ASP A 350 -13.76 -14.27 12.21
C ASP A 350 -14.09 -14.12 13.71
N PRO A 351 -15.18 -14.73 14.22
CA PRO A 351 -15.58 -14.59 15.62
C PRO A 351 -14.52 -15.09 16.61
N ASN A 352 -13.62 -15.99 16.20
CA ASN A 352 -12.52 -16.49 17.03
C ASN A 352 -11.35 -15.50 17.15
N VAL A 353 -11.25 -14.52 16.25
CA VAL A 353 -10.18 -13.51 16.24
C VAL A 353 -10.68 -12.20 16.83
N ILE A 354 -11.75 -11.62 16.25
CA ILE A 354 -12.26 -10.29 16.63
C ILE A 354 -13.29 -10.34 17.78
N GLY A 355 -13.71 -11.55 18.19
CA GLY A 355 -14.75 -11.78 19.18
C GLY A 355 -16.16 -11.73 18.59
N ALA A 356 -17.11 -12.36 19.29
CA ALA A 356 -18.49 -12.50 18.83
C ALA A 356 -19.21 -11.16 18.66
N GLU A 357 -19.03 -10.22 19.58
CA GLU A 357 -19.75 -8.94 19.52
C GLU A 357 -19.38 -8.12 18.28
N HIS A 358 -18.08 -8.00 17.96
CA HIS A 358 -17.62 -7.29 16.76
C HIS A 358 -18.14 -8.01 15.51
N TYR A 359 -17.99 -9.33 15.44
CA TYR A 359 -18.43 -10.12 14.29
C TYR A 359 -19.94 -9.98 14.03
N ASP A 360 -20.77 -10.12 15.07
CA ASP A 360 -22.22 -10.04 14.95
C ASP A 360 -22.68 -8.65 14.50
N VAL A 361 -22.08 -7.59 15.04
CA VAL A 361 -22.37 -6.21 14.62
C VAL A 361 -21.99 -6.01 13.16
N ALA A 362 -20.79 -6.42 12.75
CA ALA A 362 -20.33 -6.30 11.35
C ALA A 362 -21.24 -7.08 10.39
N ARG A 363 -21.64 -8.31 10.73
CA ARG A 363 -22.55 -9.12 9.89
C ARG A 363 -23.95 -8.53 9.78
N ARG A 364 -24.50 -7.97 10.85
CA ARG A 364 -25.81 -7.30 10.79
C ARG A 364 -25.75 -6.00 9.98
N VAL A 365 -24.66 -5.25 10.07
CA VAL A 365 -24.40 -4.08 9.22
C VAL A 365 -24.34 -4.49 7.74
N GLN A 366 -23.56 -5.53 7.40
CA GLN A 366 -23.52 -6.09 6.04
C GLN A 366 -24.90 -6.52 5.55
N GLY A 367 -25.68 -7.24 6.37
CA GLY A 367 -27.02 -7.68 6.01
C GLY A 367 -27.97 -6.51 5.73
N THR A 368 -27.89 -5.44 6.53
CA THR A 368 -28.72 -4.23 6.34
C THR A 368 -28.37 -3.51 5.04
N LEU A 369 -27.08 -3.38 4.72
CA LEU A 369 -26.60 -2.75 3.48
C LEU A 369 -26.90 -3.59 2.24
N GLN A 370 -26.77 -4.92 2.34
CA GLN A 370 -27.11 -5.83 1.26
C GLN A 370 -28.61 -5.76 0.95
N ARG A 371 -29.46 -5.75 1.97
CA ARG A 371 -30.91 -5.56 1.81
C ARG A 371 -31.22 -4.20 1.16
N TYR A 372 -30.54 -3.14 1.57
CA TYR A 372 -30.69 -1.83 0.94
C TYR A 372 -30.32 -1.83 -0.55
N LYS A 373 -29.24 -2.53 -0.93
CA LYS A 373 -28.81 -2.67 -2.33
C LYS A 373 -29.89 -3.36 -3.18
N GLU A 374 -30.53 -4.41 -2.68
CA GLU A 374 -31.66 -5.10 -3.35
C GLU A 374 -32.89 -4.19 -3.49
N LEU A 375 -33.20 -3.42 -2.46
CA LEU A 375 -34.34 -2.50 -2.46
C LEU A 375 -34.11 -1.27 -3.35
N LYS A 376 -32.86 -0.90 -3.63
CA LYS A 376 -32.52 0.31 -4.41
C LYS A 376 -33.11 0.28 -5.83
N ASP A 377 -33.09 -0.87 -6.48
CA ASP A 377 -33.67 -1.06 -7.82
C ASP A 377 -35.19 -0.94 -7.79
N ILE A 378 -35.83 -1.49 -6.75
CA ILE A 378 -37.28 -1.39 -6.52
C ILE A 378 -37.66 0.07 -6.28
N ILE A 379 -36.94 0.78 -5.42
CA ILE A 379 -37.16 2.21 -5.10
C ILE A 379 -37.03 3.06 -6.37
N ALA A 380 -36.08 2.75 -7.24
CA ALA A 380 -35.87 3.49 -8.48
C ALA A 380 -37.04 3.34 -9.48
N ILE A 381 -37.76 2.22 -9.44
CA ILE A 381 -38.87 1.92 -10.36
C ILE A 381 -40.22 2.32 -9.76
N LEU A 382 -40.52 1.87 -8.53
CA LEU A 382 -41.83 1.98 -7.90
C LEU A 382 -41.94 3.16 -6.92
N GLY A 383 -40.82 3.71 -6.45
CA GLY A 383 -40.78 4.72 -5.41
C GLY A 383 -40.73 4.13 -3.99
N MET A 384 -40.44 4.98 -3.01
CA MET A 384 -40.22 4.57 -1.62
C MET A 384 -41.52 4.23 -0.87
N ASP A 385 -42.66 4.73 -1.36
CA ASP A 385 -43.97 4.57 -0.70
C ASP A 385 -44.54 3.16 -0.85
N GLU A 386 -44.14 2.43 -1.90
CA GLU A 386 -44.58 1.07 -2.23
C GLU A 386 -43.87 -0.02 -1.40
N LEU A 387 -42.87 0.37 -0.59
CA LEU A 387 -42.18 -0.55 0.30
C LEU A 387 -43.01 -0.88 1.54
N SER A 388 -42.81 -2.08 2.08
CA SER A 388 -43.33 -2.43 3.41
C SER A 388 -42.72 -1.52 4.48
N GLU A 389 -43.40 -1.36 5.63
CA GLU A 389 -42.86 -0.54 6.72
C GLU A 389 -41.51 -1.08 7.26
N ASP A 390 -41.34 -2.40 7.26
CA ASP A 390 -40.07 -3.04 7.63
C ASP A 390 -38.94 -2.73 6.62
N ASP A 391 -39.25 -2.74 5.32
CA ASP A 391 -38.29 -2.38 4.28
C ASP A 391 -37.96 -0.87 4.33
N LYS A 392 -38.94 0.00 4.61
CA LYS A 392 -38.70 1.43 4.83
C LYS A 392 -37.76 1.67 6.01
N LEU A 393 -37.96 0.94 7.12
CA LEU A 393 -37.08 0.99 8.28
C LEU A 393 -35.66 0.53 7.93
N ALA A 394 -35.53 -0.58 7.20
CA ALA A 394 -34.24 -1.09 6.74
C ALA A 394 -33.50 -0.08 5.85
N VAL A 395 -34.21 0.58 4.93
CA VAL A 395 -33.65 1.64 4.07
C VAL A 395 -33.19 2.84 4.91
N SER A 396 -33.99 3.27 5.89
CA SER A 396 -33.63 4.39 6.77
C SER A 396 -32.37 4.08 7.59
N ARG A 397 -32.28 2.89 8.18
CA ARG A 397 -31.10 2.44 8.92
C ARG A 397 -29.88 2.30 8.01
N ALA A 398 -30.04 1.73 6.81
CA ALA A 398 -28.96 1.60 5.84
C ALA A 398 -28.37 2.95 5.44
N ARG A 399 -29.22 3.95 5.16
CA ARG A 399 -28.75 5.32 4.86
C ARG A 399 -27.98 5.95 6.02
N LYS A 400 -28.44 5.76 7.25
CA LYS A 400 -27.72 6.22 8.45
C LYS A 400 -26.36 5.53 8.58
N ILE A 401 -26.30 4.22 8.34
CA ILE A 401 -25.04 3.44 8.34
C ILE A 401 -24.08 3.96 7.26
N GLU A 402 -24.53 4.13 6.02
CA GLU A 402 -23.70 4.67 4.93
C GLU A 402 -23.12 6.04 5.28
N ARG A 403 -23.94 6.93 5.86
CA ARG A 403 -23.46 8.24 6.32
C ARG A 403 -22.54 8.12 7.53
N PHE A 404 -22.82 7.21 8.46
CA PHE A 404 -22.00 7.03 9.66
C PHE A 404 -20.62 6.42 9.37
N PHE A 405 -20.45 5.71 8.25
CA PHE A 405 -19.13 5.33 7.76
C PHE A 405 -18.26 6.52 7.34
N SER A 406 -18.86 7.67 7.01
CA SER A 406 -18.07 8.87 6.76
C SER A 406 -17.38 9.36 8.03
N GLN A 407 -16.16 9.85 7.87
CA GLN A 407 -15.31 10.30 8.96
C GLN A 407 -14.42 11.44 8.49
N PRO A 408 -14.35 12.56 9.23
CA PRO A 408 -13.40 13.62 8.93
C PRO A 408 -11.98 13.17 9.27
N PHE A 409 -11.09 13.18 8.27
CA PHE A 409 -9.68 12.85 8.43
C PHE A 409 -8.86 14.07 8.84
N HIS A 410 -7.79 13.85 9.60
CA HIS A 410 -6.88 14.92 10.03
C HIS A 410 -6.15 15.51 8.84
N VAL A 411 -5.66 14.65 7.93
CA VAL A 411 -4.97 15.10 6.72
C VAL A 411 -5.89 15.86 5.75
N ALA A 412 -7.21 15.68 5.88
CA ALA A 412 -8.20 16.33 5.03
C ALA A 412 -8.80 17.61 5.65
N GLU A 413 -8.31 18.06 6.81
CA GLU A 413 -8.81 19.27 7.48
C GLU A 413 -8.64 20.52 6.60
N VAL A 414 -7.55 20.59 5.83
CA VAL A 414 -7.28 21.68 4.87
C VAL A 414 -8.35 21.77 3.77
N PHE A 415 -8.89 20.62 3.34
CA PHE A 415 -9.90 20.56 2.28
C PHE A 415 -11.33 20.65 2.81
N THR A 416 -11.60 20.10 3.99
CA THR A 416 -12.95 19.97 4.56
C THR A 416 -13.29 21.08 5.56
N GLY A 417 -12.30 21.77 6.12
CA GLY A 417 -12.45 22.77 7.18
C GLY A 417 -12.96 22.20 8.51
N SER A 418 -13.10 20.87 8.62
CA SER A 418 -13.59 20.18 9.81
C SER A 418 -12.42 19.46 10.49
N PRO A 419 -12.31 19.53 11.82
CA PRO A 419 -11.21 18.89 12.54
C PRO A 419 -11.29 17.37 12.39
N GLY A 420 -10.14 16.75 12.12
CA GLY A 420 -10.02 15.30 12.03
C GLY A 420 -10.42 14.59 13.33
N LYS A 421 -10.90 13.35 13.21
CA LYS A 421 -11.33 12.53 14.34
C LYS A 421 -10.71 11.14 14.26
N TYR A 422 -10.07 10.72 15.35
CA TYR A 422 -9.69 9.32 15.57
C TYR A 422 -10.80 8.64 16.36
N VAL A 423 -11.33 7.50 15.88
CA VAL A 423 -12.43 6.78 16.54
C VAL A 423 -11.93 5.43 17.02
N ALA A 424 -12.01 5.18 18.33
CA ALA A 424 -11.55 3.91 18.88
C ALA A 424 -12.47 2.74 18.48
N LEU A 425 -11.92 1.54 18.33
CA LEU A 425 -12.65 0.33 17.92
C LEU A 425 -13.89 0.07 18.78
N LYS A 426 -13.78 0.24 20.11
CA LYS A 426 -14.89 0.06 21.05
C LYS A 426 -16.04 1.04 20.79
N GLU A 427 -15.72 2.28 20.43
CA GLU A 427 -16.72 3.31 20.11
C GLU A 427 -17.36 3.03 18.75
N THR A 428 -16.59 2.55 17.79
CA THR A 428 -17.08 2.08 16.48
C THR A 428 -18.12 0.98 16.67
N ILE A 429 -17.78 -0.10 17.38
CA ILE A 429 -18.70 -1.23 17.62
C ILE A 429 -19.96 -0.74 18.34
N ARG A 430 -19.84 0.06 19.41
CA ARG A 430 -20.98 0.63 20.13
C ARG A 430 -21.88 1.46 19.21
N GLY A 431 -21.31 2.32 18.39
CA GLY A 431 -22.06 3.21 17.50
C GLY A 431 -22.87 2.45 16.45
N PHE A 432 -22.25 1.48 15.77
CA PHE A 432 -22.95 0.66 14.78
C PHE A 432 -23.98 -0.27 15.43
N LYS A 433 -23.71 -0.81 16.62
CA LYS A 433 -24.67 -1.62 17.37
C LYS A 433 -25.96 -0.83 17.67
N MET A 434 -25.84 0.40 18.18
CA MET A 434 -27.00 1.26 18.47
C MET A 434 -27.83 1.57 17.22
N ILE A 435 -27.20 1.76 16.06
CA ILE A 435 -27.90 2.02 14.79
C ILE A 435 -28.67 0.78 14.32
N VAL A 436 -28.05 -0.40 14.40
CA VAL A 436 -28.65 -1.66 13.94
C VAL A 436 -29.72 -2.18 14.91
N ASP A 437 -29.58 -1.92 16.21
CA ASP A 437 -30.58 -2.22 17.25
C ASP A 437 -31.79 -1.27 17.19
N GLY A 438 -31.63 -0.07 16.63
CA GLY A 438 -32.71 0.91 16.43
C GLY A 438 -32.81 1.98 17.51
N ASP A 439 -31.86 2.05 18.45
CA ASP A 439 -31.86 3.00 19.56
C ASP A 439 -31.86 4.47 19.07
N VAL A 440 -31.32 4.71 17.88
CA VAL A 440 -31.15 6.03 17.26
C VAL A 440 -32.02 6.23 16.00
N ASP A 441 -33.11 5.47 15.88
CA ASP A 441 -34.02 5.57 14.72
C ASP A 441 -34.72 6.94 14.62
N HIS A 442 -34.91 7.63 15.74
CA HIS A 442 -35.51 8.96 15.80
C HIS A 442 -34.60 10.09 15.28
N LEU A 443 -33.30 9.85 15.13
CA LEU A 443 -32.34 10.87 14.67
C LEU A 443 -32.36 11.04 13.14
N PRO A 444 -32.17 12.27 12.63
CA PRO A 444 -32.12 12.52 11.19
C PRO A 444 -30.83 11.97 10.55
N GLU A 445 -30.91 11.51 9.29
CA GLU A 445 -29.76 10.93 8.55
C GLU A 445 -28.54 11.87 8.49
N GLN A 446 -28.77 13.18 8.36
CA GLN A 446 -27.71 14.19 8.26
C GLN A 446 -26.86 14.32 9.52
N ALA A 447 -27.37 13.90 10.69
CA ALA A 447 -26.63 13.91 11.93
C ALA A 447 -25.47 12.90 11.93
N PHE A 448 -25.57 11.84 11.12
CA PHE A 448 -24.55 10.81 11.01
C PHE A 448 -23.45 11.13 9.97
N TYR A 449 -23.59 12.23 9.23
CA TYR A 449 -22.63 12.61 8.19
C TYR A 449 -21.45 13.41 8.77
N MET A 450 -20.21 13.01 8.43
CA MET A 450 -18.94 13.63 8.83
C MET A 450 -18.86 13.87 10.34
N VAL A 451 -18.99 12.79 11.11
CA VAL A 451 -18.86 12.77 12.58
C VAL A 451 -17.89 11.69 13.02
N GLY A 452 -17.31 11.79 14.21
CA GLY A 452 -16.51 10.73 14.82
C GLY A 452 -17.39 9.61 15.38
N GLY A 453 -17.53 9.56 16.70
CA GLY A 453 -18.35 8.58 17.42
C GLY A 453 -19.85 8.89 17.44
N ILE A 454 -20.64 7.96 17.98
CA ILE A 454 -22.10 8.07 18.05
C ILE A 454 -22.59 9.24 18.91
N ASP A 455 -21.85 9.57 19.98
CA ASP A 455 -22.19 10.66 20.88
C ASP A 455 -22.12 12.04 20.18
N GLU A 456 -21.26 12.19 19.16
CA GLU A 456 -21.21 13.40 18.32
C GLU A 456 -22.41 13.47 17.36
N ALA A 457 -22.87 12.33 16.84
CA ALA A 457 -24.07 12.28 16.00
C ALA A 457 -25.32 12.72 16.78
N ILE A 458 -25.44 12.28 18.04
CA ILE A 458 -26.55 12.68 18.93
C ILE A 458 -26.52 14.20 19.17
N LYS A 459 -25.37 14.76 19.56
CA LYS A 459 -25.22 16.21 19.77
C LYS A 459 -25.55 17.02 18.50
N LYS A 460 -25.07 16.56 17.34
CA LYS A 460 -25.36 17.21 16.06
C LYS A 460 -26.86 17.18 15.73
N ALA A 461 -27.55 16.09 16.06
CA ALA A 461 -29.00 16.01 15.90
C ALA A 461 -29.74 16.99 16.82
N GLU A 462 -29.31 17.13 18.08
CA GLU A 462 -29.87 18.11 19.03
C GLU A 462 -29.71 19.55 18.51
N GLU A 463 -28.52 19.91 18.00
CA GLU A 463 -28.26 21.23 17.41
C GLU A 463 -29.11 21.49 16.16
N MET A 464 -29.32 20.48 15.31
CA MET A 464 -30.19 20.57 14.15
C MET A 464 -31.67 20.71 14.54
N GLY A 465 -32.10 20.03 15.60
CA GLY A 465 -33.43 20.18 16.19
C GLY A 465 -33.66 21.57 16.75
N ALA A 466 -32.68 22.11 17.49
CA ALA A 466 -32.72 23.46 18.03
C ALA A 466 -32.78 24.54 16.93
N LYS A 467 -32.03 24.38 15.83
CA LYS A 467 -32.08 25.29 14.67
C LYS A 467 -33.35 25.21 13.84
N LYS A 468 -34.13 24.12 13.92
CA LYS A 468 -35.46 24.02 13.29
C LYS A 468 -36.57 24.60 14.16
N ALA A 469 -36.34 24.72 15.46
CA ALA A 469 -37.30 25.25 16.43
C ALA A 469 -37.18 26.77 16.65
N ALA A 470 -36.01 27.35 16.32
CA ALA A 470 -35.79 28.80 16.20
C ALA A 470 -36.08 29.27 14.78
#